data_AF-E4NUR1-F1
#
_entry.id   AF-E4NUR1-F1
#
_cell.length_a   1.000
_cell.length_b   1.000
_cell.length_c   1.000
_cell.angle_alpha   90.00
_cell.angle_beta   90.00
_cell.angle_gamma   90.00
#
_symmetry.space_group_name_H-M   'P 1'
#
loop_
_entity.id
_entity.type
_entity.pdbx_description
1 polymer ?
#
loop_
_entity_poly.entity_id
_entity_poly.type
_entity_poly.pdbx_seq_one_letter_code
_entity_poly.pdbx_strand_id
1 'polypeptide(L)'
;MTEPSPTSAAEQSADATEQSTGSSGEQAVTDGRYLYCFVDTESADSNDLSVLGVGESSVYVIETESVGAAVHDCEAVYDTESPEQVTQWVLRHQHVVDAAGEVFGTPLPMRFNTIIEGGDASISQWVHENHDTIREALTSFAGTWEYRIRLHWDSSAFEAEIADQDDQLQDLQRRRKQAGSGTSFLLEKQYDKRLRELKQQRRSDLTATLRESISPVVTEMIEQDPSSPLTDDTTAIDGEPVARVAVLADEADETELGNRLDGPAEQEGVSIKFTGPWPPYTFAPDLG
;
A
#
# COMPACT_ATOMS: atom_id res chain seq x y z
N MET A 1 17.13 -12.54 -61.62
CA MET A 1 16.41 -11.73 -60.61
C MET A 1 15.32 -10.97 -61.35
N THR A 2 14.12 -10.96 -60.74
CA THR A 2 12.96 -10.10 -61.08
C THR A 2 11.99 -10.67 -62.12
N GLU A 3 10.97 -11.37 -61.61
CA GLU A 3 9.63 -11.43 -62.21
C GLU A 3 8.84 -10.15 -61.82
N PRO A 4 7.89 -9.69 -62.66
CA PRO A 4 7.01 -8.56 -62.33
C PRO A 4 5.62 -9.04 -61.86
N SER A 5 5.10 -8.39 -60.82
CA SER A 5 3.67 -8.39 -60.49
C SER A 5 3.06 -7.02 -60.83
N PRO A 6 1.90 -6.96 -61.49
CA PRO A 6 1.12 -5.74 -61.57
C PRO A 6 -0.27 -5.87 -60.91
N THR A 7 -0.87 -4.69 -60.69
CA THR A 7 -2.31 -4.37 -60.51
C THR A 7 -2.75 -4.27 -59.04
N SER A 8 -2.82 -3.07 -58.41
CA SER A 8 -3.68 -1.87 -58.65
C SER A 8 -5.17 -2.17 -58.43
N ALA A 9 -6.01 -1.38 -57.76
CA ALA A 9 -5.93 -0.21 -56.89
C ALA A 9 -7.34 -0.04 -56.24
N ALA A 10 -7.38 0.69 -55.12
CA ALA A 10 -8.44 1.59 -54.62
C ALA A 10 -9.94 1.21 -54.73
N GLU A 11 -10.67 1.33 -53.60
CA GLU A 11 -11.82 2.26 -53.49
C GLU A 11 -12.29 2.44 -52.03
N GLN A 12 -12.77 3.66 -51.74
CA GLN A 12 -13.27 4.20 -50.48
C GLN A 12 -14.70 3.71 -50.18
N SER A 13 -15.09 3.67 -48.90
CA SER A 13 -16.32 4.33 -48.42
C SER A 13 -16.45 4.26 -46.89
N ALA A 14 -16.87 5.39 -46.34
CA ALA A 14 -17.21 5.61 -44.95
C ALA A 14 -18.66 5.17 -44.64
N ASP A 15 -18.96 5.23 -43.35
CA ASP A 15 -20.29 5.27 -42.71
C ASP A 15 -20.80 3.94 -42.13
N ALA A 16 -20.73 3.83 -40.80
CA ALA A 16 -21.94 3.79 -39.96
C ALA A 16 -21.54 3.68 -38.48
N THR A 17 -21.96 4.70 -37.73
CA THR A 17 -22.03 4.75 -36.29
C THR A 17 -22.75 3.52 -35.71
N GLU A 18 -22.05 2.73 -34.91
CA GLU A 18 -22.69 2.01 -33.81
C GLU A 18 -22.12 2.56 -32.50
N GLN A 19 -22.96 3.36 -31.85
CA GLN A 19 -22.87 3.65 -30.43
C GLN A 19 -22.85 2.32 -29.69
N SER A 20 -21.68 1.91 -29.23
CA SER A 20 -21.58 0.98 -28.11
C SER A 20 -22.10 1.71 -26.89
N THR A 21 -23.41 1.56 -26.65
CA THR A 21 -24.02 1.84 -25.35
C THR A 21 -23.23 1.06 -24.31
N GLY A 22 -22.62 1.79 -23.37
CA GLY A 22 -21.96 1.22 -22.21
C GLY A 22 -22.93 0.30 -21.47
N SER A 23 -22.70 -0.99 -21.63
CA SER A 23 -23.20 -2.00 -20.71
C SER A 23 -22.17 -2.05 -19.58
N SER A 24 -22.46 -1.41 -18.45
CA SER A 24 -21.90 -1.78 -17.16
C SER A 24 -22.40 -3.19 -16.84
N GLY A 25 -21.81 -4.18 -17.51
CA GLY A 25 -22.13 -5.58 -17.29
C GLY A 25 -21.44 -6.01 -16.02
N GLU A 26 -22.21 -6.28 -14.97
CA GLU A 26 -21.76 -7.08 -13.84
C GLU A 26 -21.05 -8.31 -14.41
N GLN A 27 -19.75 -8.43 -14.15
CA GLN A 27 -19.00 -9.62 -14.52
C GLN A 27 -19.52 -10.76 -13.65
N ALA A 28 -20.39 -11.58 -14.24
CA ALA A 28 -21.02 -12.70 -13.55
C ALA A 28 -19.96 -13.71 -13.12
N VAL A 29 -20.12 -14.19 -11.89
CA VAL A 29 -19.27 -15.19 -11.24
C VAL A 29 -20.13 -16.42 -11.00
N THR A 30 -19.65 -17.59 -11.41
CA THR A 30 -20.40 -18.84 -11.27
C THR A 30 -20.06 -19.51 -9.94
N ASP A 31 -21.02 -19.53 -9.00
CA ASP A 31 -20.84 -20.13 -7.66
C ASP A 31 -19.57 -19.60 -6.97
N GLY A 32 -19.47 -18.28 -6.85
CA GLY A 32 -18.29 -17.60 -6.34
C GLY A 32 -18.18 -17.59 -4.83
N ARG A 33 -16.95 -17.59 -4.34
CA ARG A 33 -16.60 -17.28 -2.96
C ARG A 33 -15.69 -16.06 -2.93
N TYR A 34 -16.18 -14.99 -2.34
CA TYR A 34 -15.35 -13.84 -2.02
C TYR A 34 -14.49 -14.22 -0.81
N LEU A 35 -13.17 -14.16 -0.97
CA LEU A 35 -12.21 -14.55 0.05
C LEU A 35 -11.61 -13.32 0.73
N TYR A 36 -11.77 -13.25 2.05
CA TYR A 36 -11.27 -12.12 2.86
C TYR A 36 -9.85 -12.37 3.39
N CYS A 37 -9.66 -13.51 4.03
CA CYS A 37 -8.42 -13.86 4.69
C CYS A 37 -8.35 -15.37 4.99
N PHE A 38 -7.15 -15.83 5.32
CA PHE A 38 -6.94 -17.12 5.97
C PHE A 38 -6.68 -16.94 7.46
N VAL A 39 -7.05 -17.95 8.24
CA VAL A 39 -6.93 -17.97 9.70
C VAL A 39 -6.42 -19.32 10.19
N ASP A 40 -5.79 -19.34 11.36
CA ASP A 40 -5.38 -20.57 12.05
C ASP A 40 -6.53 -21.10 12.92
N THR A 41 -7.16 -22.19 12.48
CA THR A 41 -8.32 -22.78 13.19
C THR A 41 -7.93 -23.60 14.41
N GLU A 42 -6.65 -23.98 14.56
CA GLU A 42 -6.19 -24.74 15.75
C GLU A 42 -6.11 -23.86 17.00
N SER A 43 -6.00 -22.55 16.79
CA SER A 43 -5.81 -21.55 17.86
C SER A 43 -7.11 -21.02 18.45
N ALA A 44 -8.26 -21.25 17.80
CA ALA A 44 -9.56 -20.69 18.19
C ALA A 44 -10.47 -21.72 18.88
N ASP A 45 -11.23 -21.26 19.86
CA ASP A 45 -12.23 -22.09 20.55
C ASP A 45 -13.50 -22.31 19.71
N SER A 46 -13.73 -21.49 18.68
CA SER A 46 -14.88 -21.55 17.78
C SER A 46 -14.55 -21.02 16.39
N ASN A 47 -15.13 -21.63 15.37
CA ASN A 47 -15.02 -21.16 13.97
C ASN A 47 -16.14 -20.18 13.58
N ASP A 48 -16.88 -19.65 14.56
CA ASP A 48 -18.04 -18.78 14.32
C ASP A 48 -17.59 -17.34 14.07
N LEU A 49 -17.81 -16.85 12.85
CA LEU A 49 -17.54 -15.45 12.47
C LEU A 49 -18.86 -14.68 12.32
N SER A 50 -19.30 -13.99 13.38
CA SER A 50 -20.57 -13.24 13.37
C SER A 50 -20.41 -11.82 12.81
N VAL A 51 -20.04 -11.71 11.54
CA VAL A 51 -19.88 -10.43 10.82
C VAL A 51 -20.56 -10.48 9.45
N LEU A 52 -21.09 -9.34 9.01
CA LEU A 52 -21.60 -9.20 7.66
C LEU A 52 -20.50 -8.69 6.75
N GLY A 53 -20.38 -9.32 5.58
CA GLY A 53 -19.43 -9.01 4.54
C GLY A 53 -19.88 -7.92 3.57
N VAL A 54 -19.14 -7.78 2.48
CA VAL A 54 -19.45 -6.91 1.35
C VAL A 54 -20.81 -7.29 0.77
N GLY A 55 -21.69 -6.31 0.56
CA GLY A 55 -23.07 -6.56 0.13
C GLY A 55 -23.99 -7.09 1.23
N GLU A 56 -23.60 -6.98 2.50
CA GLU A 56 -24.35 -7.51 3.67
C GLU A 56 -24.49 -9.04 3.67
N SER A 57 -23.62 -9.74 2.95
CA SER A 57 -23.58 -11.20 2.89
C SER A 57 -23.11 -11.81 4.21
N SER A 58 -23.65 -12.97 4.58
CA SER A 58 -23.19 -13.71 5.76
C SER A 58 -21.80 -14.28 5.49
N VAL A 59 -20.84 -13.98 6.37
CA VAL A 59 -19.50 -14.56 6.29
C VAL A 59 -19.47 -15.89 7.05
N TYR A 60 -18.73 -16.85 6.54
CA TYR A 60 -18.48 -18.14 7.19
C TYR A 60 -17.07 -18.63 6.90
N VAL A 61 -16.62 -19.65 7.65
CA VAL A 61 -15.27 -20.22 7.52
C VAL A 61 -15.35 -21.59 6.86
N ILE A 62 -14.59 -21.79 5.78
CA ILE A 62 -14.35 -23.10 5.18
C ILE A 62 -13.03 -23.62 5.73
N GLU A 63 -13.08 -24.69 6.50
CA GLU A 63 -11.91 -25.31 7.11
C GLU A 63 -11.30 -26.39 6.21
N THR A 64 -9.99 -26.32 6.00
CA THR A 64 -9.19 -27.35 5.33
C THR A 64 -7.95 -27.60 6.18
N GLU A 65 -7.93 -28.76 6.84
CA GLU A 65 -6.87 -29.12 7.80
C GLU A 65 -6.78 -28.12 8.97
N SER A 66 -5.69 -27.36 9.09
CA SER A 66 -5.48 -26.35 10.14
C SER A 66 -5.72 -24.91 9.67
N VAL A 67 -6.19 -24.75 8.42
CA VAL A 67 -6.38 -23.46 7.77
C VAL A 67 -7.86 -23.22 7.53
N GLY A 68 -8.36 -22.09 8.02
CA GLY A 68 -9.71 -21.60 7.74
C GLY A 68 -9.66 -20.51 6.66
N ALA A 69 -10.58 -20.56 5.70
CA ALA A 69 -10.82 -19.49 4.73
C ALA A 69 -12.11 -18.74 5.08
N ALA A 70 -12.01 -17.47 5.44
CA ALA A 70 -13.18 -16.63 5.69
C ALA A 70 -13.76 -16.12 4.37
N VAL A 71 -15.00 -16.51 4.06
CA VAL A 71 -15.64 -16.27 2.77
C VAL A 71 -17.11 -15.88 2.88
N HIS A 72 -17.67 -15.34 1.79
CA HIS A 72 -19.12 -15.32 1.57
C HIS A 72 -19.48 -15.66 0.12
N ASP A 73 -20.74 -16.04 -0.10
CA ASP A 73 -21.28 -16.38 -1.44
C ASP A 73 -21.48 -15.15 -2.32
N CYS A 74 -20.94 -15.16 -3.54
CA CYS A 74 -21.14 -14.08 -4.51
C CYS A 74 -21.41 -14.60 -5.93
N GLU A 75 -22.28 -13.90 -6.66
CA GLU A 75 -22.64 -14.21 -8.06
C GLU A 75 -22.06 -13.20 -9.07
N ALA A 76 -21.34 -12.19 -8.58
CA ALA A 76 -20.70 -11.17 -9.42
C ALA A 76 -19.46 -10.59 -8.72
N VAL A 77 -18.58 -10.01 -9.52
CA VAL A 77 -17.48 -9.19 -9.00
C VAL A 77 -18.00 -7.87 -8.44
N TYR A 78 -17.31 -7.33 -7.43
CA TYR A 78 -17.63 -6.01 -6.88
C TYR A 78 -16.96 -4.93 -7.69
N ASP A 79 -17.62 -4.51 -8.77
CA ASP A 79 -17.15 -3.45 -9.67
C ASP A 79 -18.19 -2.32 -9.75
N THR A 80 -17.71 -1.08 -9.66
CA THR A 80 -18.55 0.13 -9.70
C THR A 80 -17.72 1.34 -10.08
N GLU A 81 -18.32 2.25 -10.85
CA GLU A 81 -17.69 3.54 -11.17
C GLU A 81 -17.75 4.52 -9.99
N SER A 82 -18.52 4.21 -8.92
CA SER A 82 -18.70 5.07 -7.76
C SER A 82 -17.56 4.91 -6.74
N PRO A 83 -16.69 5.93 -6.55
CA PRO A 83 -15.60 5.84 -5.58
C PRO A 83 -16.10 5.66 -4.15
N GLU A 84 -17.22 6.31 -3.80
CA GLU A 84 -17.84 6.20 -2.47
C GLU A 84 -18.26 4.76 -2.16
N GLN A 85 -18.79 4.05 -3.16
CA GLN A 85 -19.20 2.67 -3.03
C GLN A 85 -18.01 1.72 -2.92
N VAL A 86 -16.95 1.94 -3.72
CA VAL A 86 -15.68 1.21 -3.56
C VAL A 86 -15.12 1.40 -2.16
N THR A 87 -15.09 2.63 -1.63
CA THR A 87 -14.64 2.90 -0.26
C THR A 87 -15.48 2.15 0.76
N GLN A 88 -16.80 2.14 0.62
CA GLN A 88 -17.68 1.38 1.52
C GLN A 88 -17.38 -0.12 1.48
N TRP A 89 -17.15 -0.69 0.29
CA TRP A 89 -16.81 -2.10 0.14
C TRP A 89 -15.44 -2.45 0.72
N VAL A 90 -14.43 -1.61 0.51
CA VAL A 90 -13.09 -1.79 1.09
C VAL A 90 -13.14 -1.72 2.62
N LEU A 91 -13.86 -0.74 3.19
CA LEU A 91 -14.06 -0.66 4.65
C LEU A 91 -14.79 -1.89 5.21
N ARG A 92 -15.78 -2.39 4.47
CA ARG A 92 -16.51 -3.60 4.85
C ARG A 92 -15.62 -4.83 4.79
N HIS A 93 -14.76 -4.95 3.77
CA HIS A 93 -13.74 -5.99 3.69
C HIS A 93 -12.82 -5.94 4.91
N GLN A 94 -12.29 -4.76 5.23
CA GLN A 94 -11.41 -4.59 6.38
C GLN A 94 -12.08 -5.04 7.68
N HIS A 95 -13.34 -4.66 7.91
CA HIS A 95 -14.07 -5.04 9.11
C HIS A 95 -14.24 -6.57 9.25
N VAL A 96 -14.38 -7.31 8.15
CA VAL A 96 -14.43 -8.78 8.22
C VAL A 96 -13.06 -9.35 8.62
N VAL A 97 -11.97 -8.81 8.08
CA VAL A 97 -10.62 -9.26 8.42
C VAL A 97 -10.29 -8.91 9.88
N ASP A 98 -10.70 -7.73 10.37
CA ASP A 98 -10.54 -7.34 11.76
C ASP A 98 -11.30 -8.29 12.69
N ALA A 99 -12.56 -8.61 12.37
CA ALA A 99 -13.36 -9.58 13.12
C ALA A 99 -12.74 -10.99 13.11
N ALA A 100 -12.11 -11.40 12.00
CA ALA A 100 -11.34 -12.64 11.95
C ALA A 100 -10.12 -12.57 12.87
N GLY A 101 -9.45 -11.41 12.92
CA GLY A 101 -8.35 -11.14 13.83
C GLY A 101 -8.72 -11.29 15.32
N GLU A 102 -9.90 -10.80 15.69
CA GLU A 102 -10.43 -10.91 17.06
C GLU A 102 -10.70 -12.36 17.49
N VAL A 103 -11.09 -13.23 16.55
CA VAL A 103 -11.49 -14.62 16.84
C VAL A 103 -10.32 -15.59 16.74
N PHE A 104 -9.45 -15.42 15.74
CA PHE A 104 -8.42 -16.40 15.37
C PHE A 104 -6.98 -15.91 15.58
N GLY A 105 -6.79 -14.71 16.15
CA GLY A 105 -5.48 -14.06 16.18
C GLY A 105 -5.07 -13.54 14.79
N THR A 106 -3.79 -13.27 14.58
CA THR A 106 -3.30 -12.60 13.35
C THR A 106 -3.77 -13.31 12.07
N PRO A 107 -4.66 -12.70 11.27
CA PRO A 107 -5.13 -13.30 10.03
C PRO A 107 -4.12 -13.07 8.91
N LEU A 108 -4.14 -13.92 7.88
CA LEU A 108 -3.42 -13.71 6.62
C LEU A 108 -4.38 -13.05 5.61
N PRO A 109 -4.30 -11.72 5.39
CA PRO A 109 -5.31 -11.02 4.61
C PRO A 109 -5.13 -11.23 3.10
N MET A 110 -6.26 -11.29 2.38
CA MET A 110 -6.29 -11.31 0.92
C MET A 110 -6.61 -9.93 0.36
N ARG A 111 -6.26 -9.70 -0.90
CA ARG A 111 -6.58 -8.43 -1.57
C ARG A 111 -8.09 -8.26 -1.69
N PHE A 112 -8.55 -7.01 -1.65
CA PHE A 112 -9.94 -6.69 -1.92
C PHE A 112 -10.37 -7.28 -3.28
N ASN A 113 -11.55 -7.89 -3.31
CA ASN A 113 -12.15 -8.48 -4.51
C ASN A 113 -11.46 -9.76 -5.03
N THR A 114 -10.77 -10.50 -4.16
CA THR A 114 -10.34 -11.88 -4.45
C THR A 114 -11.56 -12.81 -4.43
N ILE A 115 -11.92 -13.37 -5.59
CA ILE A 115 -13.07 -14.25 -5.76
C ILE A 115 -12.63 -15.56 -6.43
N ILE A 116 -13.05 -16.69 -5.86
CA ILE A 116 -12.77 -18.04 -6.39
C ILE A 116 -14.09 -18.68 -6.83
N GLU A 117 -14.16 -19.15 -8.08
CA GLU A 117 -15.33 -19.82 -8.66
C GLU A 117 -15.37 -21.32 -8.35
N GLY A 118 -16.58 -21.91 -8.33
CA GLY A 118 -16.79 -23.35 -8.10
C GLY A 118 -17.03 -23.74 -6.64
N GLY A 119 -17.45 -22.76 -5.84
CA GLY A 119 -17.96 -22.95 -4.50
C GLY A 119 -16.92 -23.42 -3.48
N ASP A 120 -17.41 -24.01 -2.39
CA ASP A 120 -16.59 -24.40 -1.24
C ASP A 120 -15.50 -25.43 -1.60
N ALA A 121 -15.76 -26.29 -2.59
CA ALA A 121 -14.82 -27.30 -3.05
C ALA A 121 -13.59 -26.68 -3.72
N SER A 122 -13.78 -25.62 -4.51
CA SER A 122 -12.67 -24.87 -5.11
C SER A 122 -11.82 -24.15 -4.06
N ILE A 123 -12.45 -23.56 -3.04
CA ILE A 123 -11.71 -22.98 -1.90
C ILE A 123 -10.87 -24.05 -1.21
N SER A 124 -11.48 -25.18 -0.85
CA SER A 124 -10.78 -26.26 -0.15
C SER A 124 -9.62 -26.81 -0.96
N GLN A 125 -9.80 -27.00 -2.28
CA GLN A 125 -8.74 -27.45 -3.18
C GLN A 125 -7.61 -26.41 -3.26
N TRP A 126 -7.94 -25.13 -3.43
CA TRP A 126 -6.96 -24.06 -3.52
C TRP A 126 -6.14 -23.95 -2.23
N VAL A 127 -6.80 -24.04 -1.07
CA VAL A 127 -6.14 -24.04 0.24
C VAL A 127 -5.21 -25.24 0.35
N HIS A 128 -5.66 -26.44 -0.05
CA HIS A 128 -4.82 -27.63 -0.03
C HIS A 128 -3.57 -27.51 -0.93
N GLU A 129 -3.71 -26.92 -2.12
CA GLU A 129 -2.59 -26.70 -3.04
C GLU A 129 -1.56 -25.68 -2.53
N ASN A 130 -1.99 -24.73 -1.70
CA ASN A 130 -1.16 -23.65 -1.15
C ASN A 130 -0.90 -23.81 0.36
N HIS A 131 -1.25 -24.96 0.94
CA HIS A 131 -1.36 -25.15 2.38
C HIS A 131 -0.06 -24.81 3.11
N ASP A 132 1.09 -25.33 2.63
CA ASP A 132 2.39 -25.10 3.27
C ASP A 132 2.74 -23.61 3.33
N THR A 133 2.53 -22.88 2.23
CA THR A 133 2.77 -21.43 2.16
C THR A 133 1.87 -20.66 3.13
N ILE A 134 0.58 -21.01 3.17
CA ILE A 134 -0.39 -20.34 4.04
C ILE A 134 -0.06 -20.64 5.51
N ARG A 135 0.22 -21.90 5.84
CA ARG A 135 0.52 -22.31 7.21
C ARG A 135 1.82 -21.71 7.71
N GLU A 136 2.85 -21.66 6.87
CA GLU A 136 4.12 -20.99 7.20
C GLU A 136 3.89 -19.51 7.51
N ALA A 137 3.12 -18.80 6.67
CA ALA A 137 2.81 -17.38 6.86
C ALA A 137 1.97 -17.13 8.13
N LEU A 138 0.90 -17.90 8.36
CA LEU A 138 0.09 -17.79 9.58
C LEU A 138 0.94 -18.03 10.83
N THR A 139 1.84 -19.02 10.79
CA THR A 139 2.73 -19.32 11.91
C THR A 139 3.76 -18.21 12.13
N SER A 140 4.34 -17.65 11.06
CA SER A 140 5.34 -16.59 11.18
C SER A 140 4.75 -15.27 11.65
N PHE A 141 3.49 -15.00 11.34
CA PHE A 141 2.82 -13.75 11.71
C PHE A 141 2.04 -13.82 13.03
N ALA A 142 1.88 -15.00 13.63
CA ALA A 142 1.13 -15.18 14.86
C ALA A 142 1.58 -14.20 15.97
N GLY A 143 0.64 -13.39 16.47
CA GLY A 143 0.85 -12.38 17.53
C GLY A 143 1.49 -11.07 17.04
N THR A 144 1.81 -10.98 15.75
CA THR A 144 2.36 -9.78 15.13
C THR A 144 1.34 -9.09 14.24
N TRP A 145 1.50 -7.78 14.08
CA TRP A 145 0.62 -6.92 13.29
C TRP A 145 1.44 -5.93 12.48
N GLU A 146 0.86 -5.46 11.38
CA GLU A 146 1.45 -4.43 10.55
C GLU A 146 1.14 -3.04 11.08
N TYR A 147 2.18 -2.21 11.17
CA TYR A 147 2.05 -0.79 11.44
C TYR A 147 2.66 0.01 10.29
N ARG A 148 2.03 1.13 9.95
CA ARG A 148 2.45 1.98 8.83
C ARG A 148 2.91 3.31 9.37
N ILE A 149 4.13 3.68 9.01
CA ILE A 149 4.77 4.93 9.42
C ILE A 149 5.04 5.76 8.16
N ARG A 150 4.56 7.00 8.17
CA ARG A 150 4.83 7.99 7.12
C ARG A 150 5.52 9.20 7.72
N LEU A 151 6.73 9.50 7.26
CA LEU A 151 7.50 10.68 7.65
C LEU A 151 7.43 11.72 6.55
N HIS A 152 6.96 12.91 6.89
CA HIS A 152 6.96 14.11 6.05
C HIS A 152 7.89 15.15 6.65
N TRP A 153 8.38 16.04 5.80
CA TRP A 153 9.31 17.09 6.20
C TRP A 153 9.04 18.40 5.47
N ASP A 154 8.78 19.46 6.22
CA ASP A 154 8.86 20.84 5.74
C ASP A 154 10.31 21.33 5.81
N SER A 155 10.93 21.48 4.65
CA SER A 155 12.33 21.90 4.52
C SER A 155 12.54 23.40 4.65
N SER A 156 11.50 24.22 4.81
CA SER A 156 11.60 25.69 4.74
C SER A 156 12.59 26.28 5.74
N ALA A 157 12.56 25.80 7.00
CA ALA A 157 13.49 26.23 8.04
C ALA A 157 14.95 25.81 7.71
N PHE A 158 15.13 24.55 7.31
CA PHE A 158 16.42 24.02 6.89
C PHE A 158 17.01 24.76 5.69
N GLU A 159 16.21 25.11 4.69
CA GLU A 159 16.66 25.85 3.51
C GLU A 159 17.17 27.25 3.87
N ALA A 160 16.51 27.92 4.82
CA ALA A 160 16.94 29.22 5.32
C ALA A 160 18.26 29.10 6.12
N GLU A 161 18.36 28.09 6.99
CA GLU A 161 19.55 27.85 7.80
C GLU A 161 20.76 27.44 6.94
N ILE A 162 20.59 26.47 6.04
CA ILE A 162 21.69 25.89 5.27
C ILE A 162 22.25 26.87 4.24
N ALA A 163 21.44 27.81 3.75
CA ALA A 163 21.90 28.89 2.87
C ALA A 163 22.97 29.77 3.54
N ASP A 164 22.89 29.93 4.86
CA ASP A 164 23.84 30.71 5.66
C ASP A 164 24.96 29.84 6.26
N GLN A 165 24.93 28.52 6.14
CA GLN A 165 25.95 27.61 6.71
C GLN A 165 26.83 26.94 5.64
N ASP A 166 26.30 26.67 4.45
CA ASP A 166 27.06 26.00 3.39
C ASP A 166 27.93 27.01 2.60
N ASP A 167 29.25 26.86 2.70
CA ASP A 167 30.23 27.74 2.04
C ASP A 167 29.99 27.86 0.52
N GLN A 168 29.55 26.77 -0.12
CA GLN A 168 29.30 26.75 -1.56
C GLN A 168 28.03 27.53 -1.92
N LEU A 169 26.93 27.37 -1.17
CA LEU A 169 25.72 28.18 -1.34
C LEU A 169 26.03 29.68 -1.13
N GLN A 170 26.80 30.02 -0.09
CA GLN A 170 27.22 31.40 0.16
C GLN A 170 28.07 31.99 -0.98
N ASP A 171 29.05 31.24 -1.51
CA ASP A 171 29.87 31.67 -2.65
C ASP A 171 29.00 31.90 -3.90
N LEU A 172 28.13 30.94 -4.21
CA LEU A 172 27.21 31.03 -5.34
C LEU A 172 26.29 32.25 -5.21
N GLN A 173 25.75 32.52 -4.02
CA GLN A 173 24.90 33.67 -3.76
C GLN A 173 25.66 35.00 -3.90
N ARG A 174 26.92 35.06 -3.43
CA ARG A 174 27.80 36.24 -3.59
C ARG A 174 28.09 36.50 -5.06
N ARG A 175 28.48 35.47 -5.81
CA ARG A 175 28.77 35.56 -7.26
C ARG A 175 27.53 35.96 -8.04
N ARG A 176 26.34 35.47 -7.67
CA ARG A 176 25.07 35.84 -8.30
C ARG A 176 24.76 37.34 -8.12
N LYS A 177 25.02 37.91 -6.93
CA LYS A 177 24.88 39.37 -6.68
C LYS A 177 25.83 40.23 -7.53
N GLN A 178 26.96 39.68 -7.97
CA GLN A 178 27.98 40.38 -8.76
C GLN A 178 27.87 40.09 -10.27
N ALA A 179 27.02 39.15 -10.69
CA ALA A 179 26.92 38.70 -12.07
C ALA A 179 26.05 39.60 -12.94
N GLY A 180 26.46 39.82 -14.19
CA GLY A 180 25.60 40.40 -15.23
C GLY A 180 24.55 39.41 -15.76
N SER A 181 23.61 39.91 -16.57
CA SER A 181 22.42 39.15 -17.02
C SER A 181 22.70 37.80 -17.70
N GLY A 182 23.87 37.62 -18.31
CA GLY A 182 24.23 36.39 -19.03
C GLY A 182 24.70 35.22 -18.15
N THR A 183 25.26 35.47 -16.96
CA THR A 183 25.83 34.41 -16.08
C THR A 183 24.91 34.06 -14.91
N SER A 184 23.92 34.92 -14.61
CA SER A 184 23.00 34.76 -13.48
C SER A 184 22.26 33.42 -13.48
N PHE A 185 21.76 32.99 -14.64
CA PHE A 185 21.01 31.74 -14.79
C PHE A 185 21.84 30.49 -14.49
N LEU A 186 23.12 30.48 -14.88
CA LEU A 186 23.99 29.34 -14.60
C LEU A 186 24.32 29.24 -13.11
N LEU A 187 24.53 30.37 -12.44
CA LEU A 187 24.78 30.42 -11.00
C LEU A 187 23.55 30.02 -10.18
N GLU A 188 22.35 30.41 -10.63
CA GLU A 188 21.08 29.98 -10.04
C GLU A 188 20.91 28.46 -10.14
N LYS A 189 21.12 27.87 -11.33
CA LYS A 189 21.10 26.41 -11.49
C LYS A 189 22.10 25.68 -10.60
N GLN A 190 23.29 26.25 -10.39
CA GLN A 190 24.30 25.68 -9.50
C GLN A 190 23.86 25.74 -8.03
N TYR A 191 23.24 26.86 -7.63
CA TYR A 191 22.68 27.04 -6.29
C TYR A 191 21.57 26.02 -6.03
N ASP A 192 20.59 25.92 -6.94
CA ASP A 192 19.46 24.99 -6.81
C ASP A 192 19.90 23.53 -6.82
N LYS A 193 20.98 23.22 -7.57
CA LYS A 193 21.58 21.88 -7.54
C LYS A 193 22.17 21.59 -6.16
N ARG A 194 22.99 22.50 -5.61
CA ARG A 194 23.62 22.31 -4.30
C ARG A 194 22.58 22.21 -3.18
N LEU A 195 21.56 23.06 -3.21
CA LEU A 195 20.47 23.02 -2.23
C LEU A 195 19.72 21.68 -2.28
N ARG A 196 19.42 21.17 -3.48
CA ARG A 196 18.80 19.84 -3.63
C ARG A 196 19.68 18.70 -3.10
N GLU A 197 21.00 18.74 -3.32
CA GLU A 197 21.92 17.75 -2.77
C GLU A 197 21.89 17.75 -1.24
N LEU A 198 21.90 18.93 -0.62
CA LEU A 198 21.83 19.08 0.85
C LEU A 198 20.49 18.62 1.41
N LYS A 199 19.37 18.97 0.76
CA LYS A 199 18.03 18.43 1.11
C LYS A 199 17.99 16.91 1.02
N GLN A 200 18.56 16.34 -0.05
CA GLN A 200 18.58 14.89 -0.23
C GLN A 200 19.39 14.20 0.87
N GLN A 201 20.54 14.78 1.27
CA GLN A 201 21.31 14.26 2.40
C GLN A 201 20.50 14.30 3.70
N ARG A 202 19.87 15.45 4.00
CA ARG A 202 19.03 15.59 5.20
C ARG A 202 17.87 14.59 5.22
N ARG A 203 17.22 14.35 4.06
CA ARG A 203 16.17 13.32 3.92
C ARG A 203 16.71 11.92 4.25
N SER A 204 17.89 11.57 3.72
CA SER A 204 18.54 10.29 4.03
C SER A 204 18.86 10.15 5.53
N ASP A 205 19.31 11.23 6.19
CA ASP A 205 19.59 11.22 7.62
C ASP A 205 18.31 11.05 8.46
N LEU A 206 17.20 11.71 8.06
CA LEU A 206 15.90 11.56 8.71
C LEU A 206 15.37 10.11 8.58
N THR A 207 15.44 9.52 7.38
CA THR A 207 15.06 8.12 7.16
C THR A 207 15.92 7.16 7.98
N ALA A 208 17.24 7.37 8.03
CA ALA A 208 18.15 6.56 8.83
C ALA A 208 17.83 6.66 10.33
N THR A 209 17.58 7.87 10.82
CA THR A 209 17.20 8.13 12.23
C THR A 209 15.90 7.40 12.60
N LEU A 210 14.88 7.50 11.74
CA LEU A 210 13.62 6.77 11.92
C LEU A 210 13.88 5.26 12.01
N ARG A 211 14.62 4.71 11.04
CA ARG A 211 14.92 3.28 10.94
C ARG A 211 15.64 2.77 12.19
N GLU A 212 16.69 3.48 12.62
CA GLU A 212 17.47 3.12 13.80
C GLU A 212 16.63 3.17 15.08
N SER A 213 15.71 4.14 15.20
CA SER A 213 14.87 4.29 16.37
C SER A 213 13.91 3.10 16.56
N ILE A 214 13.26 2.65 15.49
CA ILE A 214 12.22 1.61 15.54
C ILE A 214 12.75 0.18 15.39
N SER A 215 13.94 -0.01 14.80
CA SER A 215 14.56 -1.33 14.58
C SER A 215 14.54 -2.30 15.79
N PRO A 216 14.69 -1.85 17.06
CA PRO A 216 14.73 -2.76 18.19
C PRO A 216 13.42 -3.49 18.54
N VAL A 217 12.27 -3.03 18.04
CA VAL A 217 10.94 -3.56 18.37
C VAL A 217 10.15 -4.04 17.16
N VAL A 218 10.80 -4.09 16.00
CA VAL A 218 10.19 -4.56 14.76
C VAL A 218 10.85 -5.87 14.35
N THR A 219 10.02 -6.85 14.01
CA THR A 219 10.47 -8.15 13.51
C THR A 219 10.91 -8.03 12.05
N GLU A 220 10.14 -7.28 11.26
CA GLU A 220 10.41 -7.04 9.85
C GLU A 220 10.06 -5.60 9.46
N MET A 221 10.74 -5.08 8.43
CA MET A 221 10.54 -3.72 7.93
C MET A 221 10.68 -3.69 6.41
N ILE A 222 9.69 -3.10 5.74
CA ILE A 222 9.68 -2.86 4.29
C ILE A 222 9.56 -1.36 4.04
N GLU A 223 10.57 -0.78 3.41
CA GLU A 223 10.53 0.59 2.89
C GLU A 223 9.79 0.62 1.54
N GLN A 224 8.86 1.57 1.40
CA GLN A 224 8.07 1.78 0.19
C GLN A 224 8.40 3.14 -0.42
N ASP A 225 8.06 3.34 -1.71
CA ASP A 225 8.21 4.65 -2.34
C ASP A 225 7.36 5.69 -1.58
N PRO A 226 7.99 6.71 -0.97
CA PRO A 226 7.28 7.73 -0.20
C PRO A 226 6.36 8.60 -1.08
N SER A 227 6.57 8.62 -2.40
CA SER A 227 5.79 9.43 -3.35
C SER A 227 4.66 8.66 -4.04
N SER A 228 4.52 7.36 -3.77
CA SER A 228 3.49 6.54 -4.41
C SER A 228 2.09 6.91 -3.90
N PRO A 229 1.13 7.25 -4.77
CA PRO A 229 -0.22 7.63 -4.37
C PRO A 229 -0.94 6.45 -3.69
N LEU A 230 -1.68 6.74 -2.61
CA LEU A 230 -2.54 5.78 -1.92
C LEU A 230 -4.01 6.19 -1.98
N THR A 231 -4.88 5.19 -1.97
CA THR A 231 -6.33 5.35 -1.81
C THR A 231 -6.74 5.87 -0.43
N ASP A 232 -5.89 5.70 0.58
CA ASP A 232 -6.13 6.11 1.98
C ASP A 232 -5.47 7.46 2.35
N ASP A 233 -5.15 8.27 1.33
CA ASP A 233 -4.49 9.57 1.51
C ASP A 233 -5.49 10.71 1.73
N THR A 234 -6.43 10.50 2.64
CA THR A 234 -7.52 11.46 2.92
C THR A 234 -7.13 12.54 3.93
N THR A 235 -6.00 12.38 4.62
CA THR A 235 -5.50 13.36 5.60
C THR A 235 -4.25 14.04 5.06
N ALA A 236 -4.34 15.34 4.80
CA ALA A 236 -3.16 16.14 4.47
C ALA A 236 -2.18 16.09 5.65
N ILE A 237 -0.91 15.77 5.35
CA ILE A 237 0.22 15.91 6.27
C ILE A 237 1.08 17.03 5.70
N ASP A 238 1.52 17.94 6.56
CA ASP A 238 2.37 19.05 6.14
C ASP A 238 3.76 18.56 5.73
N GLY A 239 4.32 19.15 4.67
CA GLY A 239 5.66 18.87 4.18
C GLY A 239 5.73 17.87 3.02
N GLU A 240 6.95 17.66 2.51
CA GLU A 240 7.23 16.70 1.44
C GLU A 240 7.40 15.29 2.03
N PRO A 241 6.92 14.23 1.35
CA PRO A 241 7.08 12.87 1.84
C PRO A 241 8.57 12.46 1.80
N VAL A 242 9.08 11.92 2.91
CA VAL A 242 10.49 11.54 3.08
C VAL A 242 10.65 10.03 3.21
N ALA A 243 9.86 9.40 4.08
CA ALA A 243 9.91 7.97 4.30
C ALA A 243 8.50 7.39 4.42
N ARG A 244 8.33 6.18 3.90
CA ARG A 244 7.14 5.37 4.06
C ARG A 244 7.57 3.95 4.38
N VAL A 245 7.16 3.48 5.55
CA VAL A 245 7.64 2.22 6.11
C VAL A 245 6.45 1.41 6.60
N ALA A 246 6.35 0.17 6.17
CA ALA A 246 5.53 -0.84 6.82
C ALA A 246 6.43 -1.66 7.74
N VAL A 247 6.00 -1.88 8.98
CA VAL A 247 6.72 -2.68 9.96
C VAL A 247 5.82 -3.76 10.51
N LEU A 248 6.40 -4.93 10.78
CA LEU A 248 5.75 -6.01 11.50
C LEU A 248 6.28 -6.00 12.94
N ALA A 249 5.39 -5.90 13.92
CA ALA A 249 5.76 -5.90 15.34
C ALA A 249 4.73 -6.69 16.16
N ASP A 250 5.14 -7.20 17.32
CA ASP A 250 4.23 -7.85 18.26
C ASP A 250 3.16 -6.84 18.73
N GLU A 251 1.94 -7.31 18.94
CA GLU A 251 0.85 -6.47 19.47
C GLU A 251 1.24 -5.80 20.81
N ALA A 252 1.99 -6.50 21.66
CA ALA A 252 2.44 -5.98 22.94
C ALA A 252 3.45 -4.82 22.81
N ASP A 253 4.13 -4.70 21.67
CA ASP A 253 5.15 -3.69 21.41
C ASP A 253 4.58 -2.40 20.78
N GLU A 254 3.27 -2.32 20.48
CA GLU A 254 2.64 -1.14 19.85
C GLU A 254 3.00 0.18 20.56
N THR A 255 2.86 0.19 21.89
CA THR A 255 3.11 1.40 22.69
C THR A 255 4.58 1.80 22.64
N GLU A 256 5.50 0.83 22.71
CA GLU A 256 6.94 1.11 22.63
C GLU A 256 7.37 1.54 21.23
N LEU A 257 6.78 0.96 20.19
CA LEU A 257 6.95 1.39 18.81
C LEU A 257 6.52 2.85 18.65
N GLY A 258 5.36 3.23 19.19
CA GLY A 258 4.89 4.62 19.23
C GLY A 258 5.86 5.56 19.93
N ASN A 259 6.32 5.21 21.15
CA ASN A 259 7.29 6.01 21.91
C ASN A 259 8.61 6.23 21.15
N ARG A 260 9.05 5.24 20.36
CA ARG A 260 10.27 5.35 19.54
C ARG A 260 10.13 6.35 18.38
N LEU A 261 8.92 6.78 18.05
CA LEU A 261 8.70 7.81 17.03
C LEU A 261 8.88 9.23 17.57
N ASP A 262 8.89 9.43 18.90
CA ASP A 262 9.01 10.76 19.51
C ASP A 262 10.32 11.46 19.10
N GLY A 263 11.46 10.77 19.19
CA GLY A 263 12.77 11.36 18.83
C GLY A 263 12.84 11.82 17.36
N PRO A 264 12.45 10.98 16.38
CA PRO A 264 12.28 11.42 15.00
C PRO A 264 11.26 12.55 14.81
N ALA A 265 10.13 12.54 15.53
CA ALA A 265 9.08 13.56 15.43
C ALA A 265 9.50 14.93 16.02
N GLU A 266 10.43 14.96 16.97
CA GLU A 266 10.98 16.18 17.55
C GLU A 266 11.94 16.94 16.60
N GLN A 267 12.36 16.32 15.49
CA GLN A 267 13.21 16.98 14.49
C GLN A 267 12.48 18.13 13.80
N GLU A 268 13.16 19.25 13.57
CA GLU A 268 12.53 20.45 13.00
C GLU A 268 11.91 20.18 11.62
N GLY A 269 10.64 20.58 11.48
CA GLY A 269 9.86 20.42 10.27
C GLY A 269 9.36 18.99 10.02
N VAL A 270 9.61 18.04 10.91
CA VAL A 270 9.17 16.65 10.73
C VAL A 270 7.73 16.47 11.21
N SER A 271 6.96 15.71 10.44
CA SER A 271 5.63 15.22 10.81
C SER A 271 5.54 13.72 10.56
N ILE A 272 5.06 12.96 11.54
CA ILE A 272 4.92 11.50 11.45
C ILE A 272 3.44 11.12 11.56
N LYS A 273 2.97 10.29 10.63
CA LYS A 273 1.70 9.58 10.74
C LYS A 273 1.97 8.10 11.02
N PHE A 274 1.38 7.61 12.09
CA PHE A 274 1.47 6.23 12.56
C PHE A 274 0.07 5.63 12.57
N THR A 275 -0.13 4.51 11.87
CA THR A 275 -1.42 3.80 11.85
C THR A 275 -1.23 2.30 12.02
N GLY A 276 -2.23 1.66 12.62
CA GLY A 276 -2.26 0.24 12.95
C GLY A 276 -2.96 0.05 14.30
N PRO A 277 -2.97 -1.19 14.82
CA PRO A 277 -2.51 -2.41 14.16
C PRO A 277 -3.35 -2.76 12.93
N TRP A 278 -2.72 -3.30 11.88
CA TRP A 278 -3.37 -3.81 10.68
C TRP A 278 -3.01 -5.28 10.47
N PRO A 279 -3.89 -6.08 9.87
CA PRO A 279 -3.50 -7.35 9.27
C PRO A 279 -2.27 -7.16 8.34
N PRO A 280 -1.36 -8.15 8.25
CA PRO A 280 -0.06 -8.03 7.58
C PRO A 280 -0.14 -8.03 6.04
N TYR A 281 -0.89 -7.11 5.44
CA TYR A 281 -1.08 -6.99 3.98
C TYR A 281 0.22 -6.81 3.19
N THR A 282 1.19 -6.06 3.73
CA THR A 282 2.45 -5.76 3.04
C THR A 282 3.42 -6.95 3.10
N PHE A 283 3.30 -7.78 4.14
CA PHE A 283 4.19 -8.92 4.40
C PHE A 283 3.60 -10.24 3.91
N ALA A 284 2.28 -10.30 3.69
CA ALA A 284 1.60 -11.46 3.16
C ALA A 284 2.25 -11.95 1.84
N PRO A 285 2.49 -13.26 1.68
CA PRO A 285 2.98 -13.80 0.42
C PRO A 285 2.03 -13.50 -0.73
N ASP A 286 2.57 -13.40 -1.95
CA ASP A 286 1.76 -13.29 -3.16
C ASP A 286 1.02 -14.60 -3.42
N LEU A 287 -0.20 -14.66 -2.92
CA LEU A 287 -1.14 -15.76 -3.07
C LEU A 287 -2.17 -15.38 -4.14
N GLY A 288 -1.79 -15.48 -5.42
CA GLY A 288 -2.71 -15.48 -6.58
C GLY A 288 -3.62 -14.25 -6.73
#